data_AF-A0A5W8UT30-F1
#
_entry.id   AF-A0A5W8UT30-F1
#
_cell.length_a   1.000
_cell.length_b   1.000
_cell.length_c   1.000
_cell.angle_alpha   90.00
_cell.angle_beta   90.00
_cell.angle_gamma   90.00
#
_symmetry.space_group_name_H-M   'P 1'
#
loop_
_entity.id
_entity.type
_entity.pdbx_description
1 polymer ?
#
loop_
_entity_poly.entity_id
_entity_poly.type
_entity_poly.pdbx_seq_one_letter_code
_entity_poly.pdbx_strand_id
1 'polypeptide(L)'
;NGAIAFDSPDNSKPAAQDDTFGLYKDLAHSQRGVIVKLELPSGDGLKAESTPLMYQGLEVGELSKLTLNPGGKVTGEMTVDPSVVPLMRENTRIELRNPKLSLSDANISSLLTGKTFELVPGDGEPRSEFVVVPGEKALLHEANALTLTLTAPESYGIEPGQPLILHGVKIGQVIERNLSSKGVSFIVAIEPQHRDLVQGDSKFVVNSRVDVKVGLDGVEFLGASASEWIDGGIRILPGTSGKMKSTYPLYANLEKALENSLSDLPTTTLTLTAETLPDVQAGSVVLYRKFEVGEVITVRPRANTFDIDLHIKPEYRHLLTSNSVFWAEGGA
;
A
#
# COMPACT_ATOMS: atom_id res chain seq x y z
N ASN A 1 -29.43 21.57 21.44
CA ASN A 1 -28.98 21.09 22.76
C ASN A 1 -27.50 21.40 22.90
N GLY A 2 -27.14 22.22 23.88
CA GLY A 2 -25.74 22.55 24.20
C GLY A 2 -25.37 21.96 25.56
N ALA A 3 -24.08 21.78 25.81
CA ALA A 3 -23.53 21.31 27.08
C ALA A 3 -22.43 22.28 27.55
N ILE A 4 -22.19 22.33 28.86
CA ILE A 4 -21.06 23.03 29.48
C ILE A 4 -20.23 21.97 30.19
N ALA A 5 -18.94 21.90 29.86
CA ALA A 5 -17.96 21.09 30.57
C ALA A 5 -17.16 21.98 31.53
N PHE A 6 -16.66 21.39 32.61
CA PHE A 6 -15.77 22.06 33.56
C PHE A 6 -14.68 21.10 34.00
N ASP A 7 -13.57 21.66 34.47
CA ASP A 7 -12.47 20.91 35.07
C ASP A 7 -12.28 21.33 36.54
N SER A 8 -11.69 20.46 37.35
CA SER A 8 -11.50 20.66 38.80
C SER A 8 -10.03 20.45 39.16
N PRO A 9 -9.25 21.53 39.37
CA PRO A 9 -7.85 21.42 39.71
C PRO A 9 -7.65 20.88 41.14
N ASP A 10 -6.72 19.93 41.30
CA ASP A 10 -6.46 19.20 42.55
C ASP A 10 -6.13 20.10 43.76
N ASN A 11 -5.49 21.26 43.53
CA ASN A 11 -4.98 22.15 44.57
C ASN A 11 -5.67 23.52 44.57
N SER A 12 -7.00 23.54 44.69
CA SER A 12 -7.79 24.78 44.75
C SER A 12 -8.78 24.80 45.91
N LYS A 13 -9.08 25.99 46.44
CA LYS A 13 -10.17 26.15 47.40
C LYS A 13 -11.50 25.93 46.68
N PRO A 14 -12.49 25.24 47.30
CA PRO A 14 -13.82 25.12 46.73
C PRO A 14 -14.42 26.50 46.44
N ALA A 15 -15.13 26.61 45.31
CA ALA A 15 -15.89 27.81 44.98
C ALA A 15 -16.97 28.08 46.04
N ALA A 16 -17.20 29.35 46.35
CA ALA A 16 -18.31 29.77 47.20
C ALA A 16 -19.60 29.85 46.37
N GLN A 17 -20.73 29.92 47.09
CA GLN A 17 -22.02 30.22 46.46
C GLN A 17 -21.96 31.60 45.79
N ASP A 18 -22.50 31.70 44.58
CA ASP A 18 -22.54 32.91 43.73
C ASP A 18 -21.19 33.41 43.17
N ASP A 19 -20.14 32.58 43.23
CA ASP A 19 -18.87 32.86 42.56
C ASP A 19 -19.03 32.94 41.02
N THR A 20 -18.38 33.93 40.42
CA THR A 20 -18.40 34.15 38.97
C THR A 20 -17.21 33.47 38.27
N PHE A 21 -17.49 32.74 37.19
CA PHE A 21 -16.48 32.10 36.35
C PHE A 21 -16.53 32.63 34.92
N GLY A 22 -15.37 32.73 34.27
CA GLY A 22 -15.31 32.99 32.84
C GLY A 22 -15.78 31.77 32.06
N LEU A 23 -16.81 31.93 31.22
CA LEU A 23 -17.19 30.90 30.25
C LEU A 23 -16.35 31.10 28.99
N TYR A 24 -15.33 30.26 28.85
CA TYR A 24 -14.49 30.26 27.67
C TYR A 24 -15.22 29.66 26.47
N LYS A 25 -14.88 30.13 25.27
CA LYS A 25 -15.49 29.68 24.01
C LYS A 25 -15.27 28.18 23.78
N ASP A 26 -14.11 27.68 24.17
CA ASP A 26 -13.66 26.30 24.01
C ASP A 26 -12.52 26.00 25.01
N LEU A 27 -12.01 24.77 24.99
CA LEU A 27 -10.92 24.31 25.85
C LEU A 27 -9.61 25.08 25.57
N ALA A 28 -9.32 25.40 24.32
CA ALA A 28 -8.10 26.11 23.94
C ALA A 28 -8.03 27.51 24.55
N HIS A 29 -9.16 28.18 24.70
CA HIS A 29 -9.25 29.51 25.31
C HIS A 29 -9.29 29.48 26.84
N SER A 30 -9.54 28.32 27.46
CA SER A 30 -9.70 28.18 28.91
C SER A 30 -8.42 28.30 29.75
N GLN A 31 -7.26 28.43 29.09
CA GLN A 31 -5.91 28.37 29.70
C GLN A 31 -5.60 27.06 30.45
N ARG A 32 -6.47 26.04 30.38
CA ARG A 32 -6.26 24.73 31.03
C ARG A 32 -5.72 23.67 30.09
N GLY A 33 -5.79 23.87 28.78
CA GLY A 33 -5.15 22.97 27.83
C GLY A 33 -3.62 23.03 27.93
N VAL A 34 -2.96 21.89 27.76
CA VAL A 34 -1.50 21.82 27.75
C VAL A 34 -1.01 22.06 26.33
N ILE A 35 -0.07 23.00 26.17
CA ILE A 35 0.53 23.29 24.88
C ILE A 35 1.63 22.27 24.57
N VAL A 36 1.46 21.60 23.43
CA VAL A 36 2.43 20.69 22.83
C VAL A 36 2.94 21.31 21.53
N LYS A 37 4.26 21.29 21.31
CA LYS A 37 4.85 21.80 20.07
C LYS A 37 4.98 20.69 19.03
N LEU A 38 4.71 21.04 17.78
CA LEU A 38 4.77 20.11 16.65
C LEU A 38 5.75 20.60 15.59
N GLU A 39 6.65 19.72 15.14
CA GLU A 39 7.33 19.87 13.84
C GLU A 39 6.47 19.16 12.79
N LEU A 40 6.02 19.90 11.77
CA LEU A 40 5.06 19.42 10.78
C LEU A 40 5.76 19.16 9.43
N PRO A 41 5.36 18.12 8.68
CA PRO A 41 5.93 17.85 7.37
C PRO A 41 5.55 18.94 6.35
N SER A 42 4.34 19.50 6.47
CA SER A 42 3.86 20.66 5.71
C SER A 42 2.67 21.32 6.42
N GLY A 43 2.31 22.53 6.02
CA GLY A 43 1.10 23.23 6.47
C GLY A 43 -0.13 22.96 5.60
N ASP A 44 0.01 22.15 4.55
CA ASP A 44 -1.06 21.91 3.58
C ASP A 44 -2.26 21.22 4.23
N GLY A 45 -3.46 21.73 4.01
CA GLY A 45 -4.71 21.20 4.55
C GLY A 45 -4.85 21.28 6.08
N LEU A 46 -3.92 21.93 6.78
CA LEU A 46 -3.99 22.18 8.22
C LEU A 46 -4.53 23.57 8.49
N LYS A 47 -5.37 23.69 9.53
CA LYS A 47 -5.93 24.97 9.96
C LYS A 47 -5.81 25.09 11.47
N ALA A 48 -5.26 26.22 11.91
CA ALA A 48 -5.35 26.61 13.31
C ALA A 48 -6.83 26.76 13.69
N GLU A 49 -7.16 26.38 14.92
CA GLU A 49 -8.52 26.43 15.48
C GLU A 49 -9.54 25.56 14.72
N SER A 50 -9.09 24.49 14.05
CA SER A 50 -9.99 23.64 13.29
C SER A 50 -9.48 22.22 13.05
N THR A 51 -8.16 21.98 13.07
CA THR A 51 -7.63 20.63 12.89
C THR A 51 -7.53 19.90 14.24
N PRO A 52 -8.34 18.85 14.47
CA PRO A 52 -8.40 18.18 15.76
C PRO A 52 -7.28 17.14 15.93
N LEU A 53 -6.93 16.87 17.20
CA LEU A 53 -6.22 15.69 17.65
C LEU A 53 -7.25 14.66 18.13
N MET A 54 -7.24 13.51 17.49
CA MET A 54 -8.12 12.39 17.76
C MET A 54 -7.39 11.33 18.58
N TYR A 55 -8.09 10.73 19.53
CA TYR A 55 -7.65 9.55 20.25
C TYR A 55 -8.83 8.61 20.46
N GLN A 56 -8.74 7.38 19.94
CA GLN A 56 -9.83 6.40 19.98
C GLN A 56 -11.16 6.94 19.44
N GLY A 57 -11.09 7.81 18.42
CA GLY A 57 -12.26 8.43 17.79
C GLY A 57 -12.88 9.60 18.56
N LEU A 58 -12.29 10.02 19.69
CA LEU A 58 -12.68 11.22 20.42
C LEU A 58 -11.71 12.36 20.15
N GLU A 59 -12.23 13.58 20.06
CA GLU A 59 -11.40 14.79 19.99
C GLU A 59 -10.83 15.09 21.38
N VAL A 60 -9.50 15.13 21.47
CA VAL A 60 -8.74 15.32 22.72
C VAL A 60 -7.75 16.48 22.65
N GLY A 61 -7.80 17.26 21.58
CA GLY A 61 -6.96 18.42 21.39
C GLY A 61 -7.18 19.06 20.03
N GLU A 62 -6.50 20.17 19.81
CA GLU A 62 -6.74 21.02 18.64
C GLU A 62 -5.45 21.77 18.28
N LEU A 63 -5.14 21.85 16.98
CA LEU A 63 -4.05 22.69 16.48
C LEU A 63 -4.40 24.16 16.73
N SER A 64 -3.77 24.81 17.70
CA SER A 64 -4.05 26.20 18.05
C SER A 64 -3.25 27.20 17.23
N LYS A 65 -2.09 26.81 16.68
CA LYS A 65 -1.25 27.72 15.89
C LYS A 65 -0.46 26.99 14.83
N LEU A 66 -0.27 27.65 13.69
CA LEU A 66 0.58 27.22 12.59
C LEU A 66 1.58 28.33 12.24
N THR A 67 2.84 27.97 12.02
CA THR A 67 3.91 28.94 11.73
C THR A 67 4.82 28.42 10.63
N LEU A 68 5.05 29.23 9.60
CA LEU A 68 6.06 29.01 8.57
C LEU A 68 7.36 29.70 9.01
N ASN A 69 8.36 28.91 9.37
CA ASN A 69 9.67 29.39 9.79
C ASN A 69 10.58 29.63 8.58
N PRO A 70 11.67 30.41 8.74
CA PRO A 70 12.72 30.53 7.73
C PRO A 70 13.24 29.16 7.27
N GLY A 71 13.55 29.04 5.98
CA GLY A 71 13.99 27.77 5.38
C GLY A 71 12.86 26.80 5.01
N GLY A 72 11.60 27.24 5.09
CA GLY A 72 10.44 26.44 4.66
C GLY A 72 9.95 25.42 5.68
N LYS A 73 10.52 25.41 6.90
CA LYS A 73 10.07 24.54 7.98
C LYS A 73 8.72 24.99 8.54
N VAL A 74 7.80 24.05 8.72
CA VAL A 74 6.49 24.32 9.31
C VAL A 74 6.45 23.78 10.73
N THR A 75 6.05 24.62 11.69
CA THR A 75 5.82 24.20 13.08
C THR A 75 4.41 24.58 13.51
N GLY A 76 3.89 23.86 14.50
CA GLY A 76 2.60 24.15 15.10
C GLY A 76 2.65 24.13 16.63
N GLU A 77 1.65 24.74 17.24
CA GLU A 77 1.33 24.56 18.65
C GLU A 77 -0.05 23.90 18.71
N MET A 78 -0.19 22.89 19.56
CA MET A 78 -1.41 22.12 19.76
C MET A 78 -1.83 22.24 21.21
N THR A 79 -3.11 22.53 21.43
CA THR A 79 -3.69 22.56 22.76
C THR A 79 -4.35 21.22 23.02
N VAL A 80 -3.90 20.54 24.08
CA VAL A 80 -4.28 19.16 24.38
C VAL A 80 -5.06 19.12 25.70
N ASP A 81 -6.06 18.24 25.76
CA ASP A 81 -6.85 18.00 26.97
C ASP A 81 -5.97 17.45 28.10
N PRO A 82 -6.04 18.01 29.33
CA PRO A 82 -5.30 17.53 30.49
C PRO A 82 -5.41 16.01 30.73
N SER A 83 -6.55 15.41 30.40
CA SER A 83 -6.81 13.97 30.58
C SER A 83 -5.90 13.07 29.75
N VAL A 84 -5.39 13.55 28.61
CA VAL A 84 -4.48 12.77 27.74
C VAL A 84 -3.01 13.18 27.88
N VAL A 85 -2.70 14.19 28.70
CA VAL A 85 -1.31 14.60 29.01
C VAL A 85 -0.45 13.44 29.54
N PRO A 86 -0.95 12.51 30.37
CA PRO A 86 -0.17 11.34 30.80
C PRO A 86 0.25 10.40 29.66
N LEU A 87 -0.42 10.50 28.50
CA LEU A 87 -0.09 9.78 27.28
C LEU A 87 0.99 10.48 26.44
N MET A 88 1.38 11.71 26.76
CA MET A 88 2.41 12.45 26.03
C MET A 88 3.81 12.05 26.50
N ARG A 89 4.36 10.97 25.92
CA ARG A 89 5.64 10.39 26.32
C ARG A 89 6.63 10.26 25.17
N GLU A 90 7.87 9.94 25.50
CA GLU A 90 8.98 9.80 24.56
C GLU A 90 8.63 8.99 23.29
N ASN A 91 7.98 7.83 23.44
CA ASN A 91 7.60 6.94 22.33
C ASN A 91 6.17 7.16 21.81
N THR A 92 5.51 8.23 22.25
CA THR A 92 4.18 8.61 21.74
C THR A 92 4.31 9.23 20.35
N ARG A 93 3.40 8.86 19.45
CA ARG A 93 3.38 9.37 18.07
C ARG A 93 2.14 10.21 17.84
N ILE A 94 2.32 11.25 17.04
CA ILE A 94 1.23 12.06 16.49
C ILE A 94 1.31 11.91 14.97
N GLU A 95 0.27 11.31 14.40
CA GLU A 95 0.24 10.90 13.00
C GLU A 95 -0.77 11.76 12.23
N LEU A 96 -0.37 12.34 11.10
CA LEU A 96 -1.26 13.12 10.25
C LEU A 96 -2.08 12.20 9.35
N ARG A 97 -3.38 12.11 9.58
CA ARG A 97 -4.32 11.29 8.80
C ARG A 97 -5.05 12.13 7.76
N ASN A 98 -4.97 11.68 6.51
CA ASN A 98 -5.77 12.22 5.41
C ASN A 98 -7.13 11.51 5.40
N PRO A 99 -8.24 12.23 5.20
CA PRO A 99 -9.54 11.60 5.03
C PRO A 99 -9.50 10.76 3.74
N LYS A 100 -9.88 9.48 3.85
CA LYS A 100 -9.90 8.58 2.70
C LYS A 100 -11.26 8.67 2.02
N LEU A 101 -11.24 8.98 0.72
CA LEU A 101 -12.38 8.78 -0.14
C LEU A 101 -12.25 7.39 -0.76
N SER A 102 -13.04 6.43 -0.30
CA SER A 102 -13.22 5.14 -1.00
C SER A 102 -14.63 5.10 -1.57
N LEU A 103 -14.79 4.53 -2.77
CA LEU A 103 -16.11 4.33 -3.38
C LEU A 103 -16.97 3.34 -2.56
N SER A 104 -16.34 2.56 -1.67
CA SER A 104 -16.98 1.63 -0.76
C SER A 104 -17.52 2.31 0.51
N ASP A 105 -16.93 3.45 0.91
CA ASP A 105 -17.27 4.19 2.14
C ASP A 105 -18.00 5.49 1.79
N ALA A 106 -19.33 5.46 1.87
CA ALA A 106 -20.19 6.63 1.62
C ALA A 106 -20.14 7.70 2.74
N ASN A 107 -19.18 7.62 3.68
CA ASN A 107 -19.10 8.55 4.81
C ASN A 107 -18.42 9.88 4.39
N ILE A 108 -19.17 10.68 3.65
CA ILE A 108 -18.82 12.03 3.17
C ILE A 108 -18.49 12.97 4.35
N SER A 109 -19.01 12.72 5.56
CA SER A 109 -18.80 13.58 6.72
C SER A 109 -17.32 13.72 7.10
N SER A 110 -16.51 12.68 6.90
CA SER A 110 -15.05 12.71 7.13
C SER A 110 -14.28 13.60 6.15
N LEU A 111 -14.84 13.85 4.95
CA LEU A 111 -14.25 14.76 3.97
C LEU A 111 -14.46 16.23 4.37
N LEU A 112 -15.52 16.50 5.14
CA LEU A 112 -15.84 17.84 5.63
C LEU A 112 -14.89 18.28 6.73
N THR A 113 -14.41 17.34 7.56
CA THR A 113 -13.49 17.61 8.67
C THR A 113 -12.06 17.85 8.20
N GLY A 114 -11.69 17.40 6.99
CA GLY A 114 -10.34 17.57 6.44
C GLY A 114 -9.31 16.66 7.11
N LYS A 115 -8.04 17.07 7.12
CA LYS A 115 -6.96 16.32 7.78
C LYS A 115 -7.17 16.31 9.29
N THR A 116 -6.74 15.24 9.95
CA THR A 116 -6.80 15.09 11.41
C THR A 116 -5.46 14.60 11.94
N PHE A 117 -5.12 14.92 13.19
CA PHE A 117 -4.01 14.27 13.89
C PHE A 117 -4.55 13.08 14.67
N GLU A 118 -3.87 11.94 14.64
CA GLU A 118 -4.18 10.77 15.47
C GLU A 118 -3.09 10.60 16.53
N LEU A 119 -3.51 10.44 17.78
CA LEU A 119 -2.64 10.16 18.91
C LEU A 119 -2.44 8.65 19.05
N VAL A 120 -1.17 8.21 19.00
CA VAL A 120 -0.79 6.82 19.29
C VAL A 120 0.11 6.80 20.53
N PRO A 121 -0.41 6.37 21.70
CA PRO A 121 0.35 6.35 22.94
C PRO A 121 1.59 5.45 22.87
N GLY A 122 2.62 5.82 23.61
CA GLY A 122 3.80 5.00 23.84
C GLY A 122 4.39 5.25 25.22
N ASP A 123 5.39 4.46 25.58
CA ASP A 123 6.04 4.53 26.89
C ASP A 123 7.22 5.53 26.91
N GLY A 124 7.82 5.70 28.09
CA GLY A 124 9.02 6.52 28.29
C GLY A 124 8.76 7.79 29.09
N GLU A 125 9.76 8.69 29.11
CA GLU A 125 9.69 9.92 29.89
C GLU A 125 8.65 10.91 29.31
N PRO A 126 8.03 11.77 30.15
CA PRO A 126 7.10 12.79 29.68
C PRO A 126 7.73 13.72 28.63
N ARG A 127 6.98 14.04 27.58
CA ARG A 127 7.45 14.85 26.45
C ARG A 127 6.37 15.81 25.97
N SER A 128 6.79 17.01 25.55
CA SER A 128 5.88 18.09 25.09
C SER A 128 6.22 18.62 23.69
N GLU A 129 7.15 18.00 22.98
CA GLU A 129 7.54 18.37 21.61
C GLU A 129 7.57 17.12 20.73
N PHE A 130 6.83 17.11 19.63
CA PHE A 130 6.69 15.94 18.76
C PHE A 130 6.95 16.28 17.30
N VAL A 131 7.49 15.31 16.55
CA VAL A 131 7.59 15.39 15.10
C VAL A 131 6.38 14.63 14.53
N VAL A 132 5.56 15.32 13.75
CA VAL A 132 4.38 14.70 13.14
C VAL A 132 4.80 13.85 11.96
N VAL A 133 4.33 12.60 11.95
CA VAL A 133 4.62 11.65 10.88
C VAL A 133 3.43 11.63 9.90
N PRO A 134 3.66 11.71 8.57
CA PRO A 134 2.60 11.44 7.59
C PRO A 134 2.00 10.05 7.81
N GLY A 135 0.67 9.93 7.79
CA GLY A 135 -0.01 8.67 8.09
C GLY A 135 0.36 7.51 7.17
N GLU A 136 0.84 7.77 5.95
CA GLU A 136 1.36 6.78 5.01
C GLU A 136 2.71 6.20 5.47
N LYS A 137 3.49 6.96 6.25
CA LYS A 137 4.80 6.55 6.78
C LYS A 137 4.72 6.01 8.21
N ALA A 138 3.55 6.12 8.87
CA ALA A 138 3.35 5.67 10.25
C ALA A 138 3.82 4.22 10.48
N LEU A 139 3.51 3.32 9.54
CA LEU A 139 3.87 1.91 9.63
C LEU A 139 5.39 1.66 9.64
N LEU A 140 6.20 2.58 9.11
CA LEU A 140 7.68 2.47 9.19
C LEU A 140 8.21 2.67 10.62
N HIS A 141 7.43 3.29 11.50
CA HIS A 141 7.80 3.59 12.88
C HIS A 141 7.25 2.56 13.88
N GLU A 142 6.49 1.57 13.42
CA GLU A 142 6.06 0.48 14.29
C GLU A 142 7.21 -0.50 14.58
N ALA A 143 7.34 -0.85 15.86
CA ALA A 143 8.31 -1.84 16.29
C ALA A 143 8.03 -3.19 15.60
N ASN A 144 9.07 -3.79 15.02
CA ASN A 144 9.00 -5.07 14.29
C ASN A 144 8.16 -5.06 13.00
N ALA A 145 7.79 -3.90 12.45
CA ALA A 145 7.25 -3.84 11.09
C ALA A 145 8.23 -4.44 10.08
N LEU A 146 7.71 -5.13 9.07
CA LEU A 146 8.53 -5.72 8.02
C LEU A 146 8.52 -4.82 6.79
N THR A 147 9.67 -4.20 6.52
CA THR A 147 9.84 -3.30 5.37
C THR A 147 10.58 -4.01 4.24
N LEU A 148 10.04 -3.94 3.03
CA LEU A 148 10.62 -4.56 1.83
C LEU A 148 10.74 -3.55 0.70
N THR A 149 11.75 -3.73 -0.16
CA THR A 149 11.84 -3.02 -1.43
C THR A 149 11.28 -3.89 -2.55
N LEU A 150 10.31 -3.39 -3.31
CA LEU A 150 9.83 -4.03 -4.51
C LEU A 150 10.33 -3.28 -5.74
N THR A 151 10.72 -4.00 -6.80
CA THR A 151 11.20 -3.40 -8.06
C THR A 151 10.36 -3.84 -9.24
N ALA A 152 10.03 -2.90 -10.12
CA ALA A 152 9.27 -3.13 -11.34
C ALA A 152 9.83 -2.30 -12.50
N PRO A 153 9.62 -2.71 -13.77
CA PRO A 153 9.96 -1.87 -14.92
C PRO A 153 9.10 -0.60 -14.98
N GLU A 154 7.88 -0.63 -14.43
CA GLU A 154 6.92 0.47 -14.46
C GLU A 154 6.15 0.62 -13.15
N SER A 155 5.39 1.71 -13.01
CA SER A 155 4.59 1.99 -11.82
C SER A 155 3.36 1.07 -11.67
N TYR A 156 2.85 0.55 -12.79
CA TYR A 156 1.58 -0.20 -12.85
C TYR A 156 0.36 0.54 -12.26
N GLY A 157 0.44 1.87 -12.12
CA GLY A 157 -0.60 2.68 -11.48
C GLY A 157 -0.65 2.51 -9.96
N ILE A 158 0.39 1.94 -9.35
CA ILE A 158 0.46 1.79 -7.90
C ILE A 158 0.89 3.12 -7.27
N GLU A 159 0.14 3.55 -6.26
CA GLU A 159 0.38 4.78 -5.52
C GLU A 159 0.72 4.49 -4.05
N PRO A 160 1.54 5.35 -3.40
CA PRO A 160 1.67 5.35 -1.95
C PRO A 160 0.29 5.36 -1.28
N GLY A 161 0.15 4.56 -0.25
CA GLY A 161 -1.08 4.42 0.50
C GLY A 161 -1.95 3.22 0.10
N GLN A 162 -1.72 2.61 -1.06
CA GLN A 162 -2.47 1.42 -1.49
C GLN A 162 -2.15 0.17 -0.64
N PRO A 163 -3.10 -0.77 -0.52
CA PRO A 163 -2.97 -1.89 0.41
C PRO A 163 -2.03 -3.00 -0.10
N LEU A 164 -1.37 -3.69 0.84
CA LEU A 164 -0.85 -5.04 0.60
C LEU A 164 -1.89 -6.06 1.06
N ILE A 165 -2.30 -6.94 0.16
CA ILE A 165 -3.36 -7.92 0.37
C ILE A 165 -2.79 -9.34 0.39
N LEU A 166 -3.16 -10.13 1.39
CA LEU A 166 -2.90 -11.56 1.46
C LEU A 166 -4.21 -12.29 1.75
N HIS A 167 -4.58 -13.25 0.89
CA HIS A 167 -5.86 -13.97 0.98
C HIS A 167 -7.12 -13.07 1.11
N GLY A 168 -7.12 -11.91 0.46
CA GLY A 168 -8.22 -10.94 0.51
C GLY A 168 -8.22 -10.04 1.76
N VAL A 169 -7.25 -10.19 2.66
CA VAL A 169 -7.11 -9.37 3.87
C VAL A 169 -5.97 -8.37 3.69
N LYS A 170 -6.20 -7.11 4.06
CA LYS A 170 -5.14 -6.10 4.13
C LYS A 170 -4.20 -6.41 5.28
N ILE A 171 -2.92 -6.53 4.97
CA ILE A 171 -1.86 -6.84 5.95
C ILE A 171 -0.74 -5.80 6.01
N GLY A 172 -0.81 -4.78 5.15
CA GLY A 172 0.23 -3.76 5.04
C GLY A 172 -0.14 -2.68 4.03
N GLN A 173 0.85 -1.87 3.67
CA GLN A 173 0.66 -0.71 2.81
C GLN A 173 1.91 -0.37 1.98
N VAL A 174 1.68 0.14 0.77
CA VAL A 174 2.73 0.79 -0.04
C VAL A 174 3.06 2.13 0.62
N ILE A 175 4.32 2.35 0.95
CA ILE A 175 4.78 3.52 1.70
C ILE A 175 5.36 4.58 0.77
N GLU A 176 6.23 4.16 -0.16
CA GLU A 176 6.89 5.07 -1.09
C GLU A 176 6.95 4.46 -2.49
N ARG A 177 6.98 5.34 -3.49
CA ARG A 177 7.26 5.02 -4.90
C ARG A 177 8.34 5.95 -5.40
N ASN A 178 9.40 5.39 -5.95
CA ASN A 178 10.53 6.14 -6.49
C ASN A 178 10.78 5.72 -7.94
N LEU A 179 10.92 6.71 -8.83
CA LEU A 179 11.32 6.50 -10.22
C LEU A 179 12.84 6.62 -10.35
N SER A 180 13.45 5.69 -11.07
CA SER A 180 14.86 5.71 -11.42
C SER A 180 15.06 5.39 -12.90
N SER A 181 16.29 5.51 -13.39
CA SER A 181 16.63 5.09 -14.76
C SER A 181 16.47 3.59 -15.03
N LYS A 182 16.32 2.76 -13.99
CA LYS A 182 16.15 1.30 -14.09
C LYS A 182 14.70 0.83 -14.00
N GLY A 183 13.76 1.77 -13.82
CA GLY A 183 12.35 1.48 -13.54
C GLY A 183 11.91 2.07 -12.20
N VAL A 184 10.89 1.47 -11.60
CA VAL A 184 10.24 1.95 -10.39
C VAL A 184 10.59 1.05 -9.20
N SER A 185 10.92 1.66 -8.06
CA SER A 185 11.02 0.96 -6.78
C SER A 185 9.93 1.40 -5.82
N PHE A 186 9.44 0.46 -5.03
CA PHE A 186 8.44 0.69 -3.99
C PHE A 186 9.03 0.29 -2.65
N ILE A 187 8.78 1.11 -1.62
CA ILE A 187 8.95 0.68 -0.24
C ILE A 187 7.58 0.25 0.26
N VAL A 188 7.48 -0.99 0.72
CA VAL A 188 6.25 -1.53 1.33
C VAL A 188 6.52 -1.90 2.77
N ALA A 189 5.51 -1.76 3.62
CA ALA A 189 5.57 -2.22 5.00
C ALA A 189 4.40 -3.16 5.31
N ILE A 190 4.71 -4.21 6.06
CA ILE A 190 3.78 -5.23 6.54
C ILE A 190 3.69 -5.09 8.06
N GLU A 191 2.46 -5.15 8.58
CA GLU A 191 2.18 -5.02 10.00
C GLU A 191 2.90 -6.10 10.83
N PRO A 192 3.37 -5.78 12.05
CA PRO A 192 4.13 -6.73 12.88
C PRO A 192 3.41 -8.07 13.09
N GLN A 193 2.09 -8.03 13.29
CA GLN A 193 1.22 -9.20 13.50
C GLN A 193 1.14 -10.13 12.28
N HIS A 194 1.46 -9.64 11.08
CA HIS A 194 1.39 -10.41 9.83
C HIS A 194 2.77 -10.73 9.25
N ARG A 195 3.84 -10.32 9.94
CA ARG A 195 5.23 -10.51 9.50
C ARG A 195 5.55 -11.94 9.10
N ASP A 196 5.11 -12.91 9.90
CA ASP A 196 5.43 -14.33 9.71
C ASP A 196 4.65 -14.99 8.56
N LEU A 197 3.64 -14.31 8.01
CA LEU A 197 2.88 -14.78 6.84
C LEU A 197 3.66 -14.58 5.53
N VAL A 198 4.73 -13.79 5.55
CA VAL A 198 5.57 -13.51 4.39
C VAL A 198 6.93 -14.19 4.56
N GLN A 199 7.22 -15.11 3.64
CA GLN A 199 8.46 -15.88 3.62
C GLN A 199 9.38 -15.48 2.44
N GLY A 200 10.63 -15.97 2.45
CA GLY A 200 11.67 -15.60 1.49
C GLY A 200 11.38 -15.90 0.01
N ASP A 201 10.46 -16.81 -0.27
CA ASP A 201 9.99 -17.21 -1.60
C ASP A 201 8.62 -16.60 -1.98
N SER A 202 8.07 -15.69 -1.17
CA SER A 202 6.82 -15.00 -1.48
C SER A 202 6.93 -14.17 -2.76
N LYS A 203 5.81 -14.04 -3.49
CA LYS A 203 5.73 -13.24 -4.72
C LYS A 203 4.76 -12.08 -4.56
N PHE A 204 5.09 -10.97 -5.21
CA PHE A 204 4.32 -9.73 -5.14
C PHE A 204 3.73 -9.44 -6.51
N VAL A 205 2.42 -9.27 -6.58
CA VAL A 205 1.66 -9.17 -7.82
C VAL A 205 0.79 -7.92 -7.79
N VAL A 206 0.79 -7.16 -8.87
CA VAL A 206 -0.09 -6.01 -9.04
C VAL A 206 -1.56 -6.45 -8.94
N ASN A 207 -2.37 -5.71 -8.18
CA ASN A 207 -3.80 -5.98 -7.97
C ASN A 207 -4.72 -4.88 -8.56
N SER A 208 -4.29 -4.21 -9.63
CA SER A 208 -4.92 -2.97 -10.13
C SER A 208 -5.30 -3.00 -11.61
N ARG A 209 -5.37 -4.18 -12.25
CA ARG A 209 -5.76 -4.28 -13.67
C ARG A 209 -6.89 -5.29 -13.87
N VAL A 210 -7.86 -4.88 -14.69
CA VAL A 210 -8.83 -5.79 -15.29
C VAL A 210 -8.11 -6.51 -16.42
N ASP A 211 -7.89 -7.81 -16.27
CA ASP A 211 -7.43 -8.67 -17.36
C ASP A 211 -8.67 -9.31 -17.99
N VAL A 212 -9.17 -8.72 -19.09
CA VAL A 212 -10.32 -9.28 -19.82
C VAL A 212 -9.79 -10.19 -20.91
N LYS A 213 -9.90 -11.50 -20.69
CA LYS A 213 -9.63 -12.50 -21.74
C LYS A 213 -10.94 -12.75 -22.50
N VAL A 214 -10.97 -12.38 -23.77
CA VAL A 214 -12.11 -12.61 -24.67
C VAL A 214 -11.77 -13.81 -25.57
N GLY A 215 -12.49 -14.92 -25.39
CA GLY A 215 -12.38 -16.11 -26.23
C GLY A 215 -13.67 -16.39 -27.00
N LEU A 216 -13.62 -17.35 -27.93
CA LEU A 216 -14.80 -17.83 -28.67
C LEU A 216 -15.83 -18.51 -27.74
N ASP A 217 -15.38 -19.02 -26.59
CA ASP A 217 -16.20 -19.71 -25.59
C ASP A 217 -16.79 -18.78 -24.51
N GLY A 218 -16.50 -17.48 -24.56
CA GLY A 218 -17.02 -16.48 -23.62
C GLY A 218 -15.97 -15.50 -23.10
N VAL A 219 -16.40 -14.68 -22.13
CA VAL A 219 -15.54 -13.71 -21.44
C VAL A 219 -15.17 -14.28 -20.07
N GLU A 220 -13.89 -14.55 -19.84
CA GLU A 220 -13.38 -14.97 -18.54
C GLU A 220 -12.85 -13.75 -17.78
N PHE A 221 -13.46 -13.45 -16.63
CA PHE A 221 -12.99 -12.40 -15.73
C PHE A 221 -12.03 -12.99 -14.71
N LEU A 222 -10.74 -12.99 -15.04
CA LEU A 222 -9.68 -13.35 -14.11
C LEU A 222 -9.26 -12.10 -13.31
N GLY A 223 -9.94 -11.82 -12.21
CA GLY A 223 -9.58 -10.67 -11.39
C GLY A 223 -10.31 -10.64 -10.06
N ALA A 224 -9.67 -9.95 -9.11
CA ALA A 224 -10.18 -9.61 -7.78
C ALA A 224 -11.64 -9.09 -7.79
N SER A 225 -12.31 -9.05 -6.64
CA SER A 225 -13.63 -8.43 -6.53
C SER A 225 -13.63 -6.98 -7.05
N ALA A 226 -14.78 -6.47 -7.50
CA ALA A 226 -14.88 -5.11 -8.05
C ALA A 226 -14.37 -4.02 -7.08
N SER A 227 -14.49 -4.24 -5.76
CA SER A 227 -13.93 -3.37 -4.73
C SER A 227 -12.40 -3.43 -4.66
N GLU A 228 -11.80 -4.61 -4.79
CA GLU A 228 -10.34 -4.78 -4.79
C GLU A 228 -9.67 -4.11 -6.00
N TRP A 229 -10.38 -3.99 -7.14
CA TRP A 229 -9.88 -3.23 -8.30
C TRP A 229 -9.85 -1.72 -8.07
N ILE A 230 -10.89 -1.20 -7.40
CA ILE A 230 -11.00 0.23 -7.08
C ILE A 230 -9.90 0.63 -6.10
N ASP A 231 -9.67 -0.19 -5.07
CA ASP A 231 -8.66 0.07 -4.05
C ASP A 231 -7.23 -0.22 -4.57
N GLY A 232 -7.09 -1.15 -5.53
CA GLY A 232 -5.85 -1.51 -6.19
C GLY A 232 -4.83 -2.18 -5.26
N GLY A 233 -3.56 -1.83 -5.43
CA GLY A 233 -2.47 -2.26 -4.56
C GLY A 233 -1.73 -3.51 -4.99
N ILE A 234 -1.21 -4.26 -4.02
CA ILE A 234 -0.29 -5.38 -4.26
C ILE A 234 -0.80 -6.63 -3.54
N ARG A 235 -1.05 -7.69 -4.30
CA ARG A 235 -1.36 -9.02 -3.79
C ARG A 235 -0.08 -9.78 -3.49
N ILE A 236 -0.02 -10.41 -2.32
CA ILE A 236 1.05 -11.32 -1.93
C ILE A 236 0.60 -12.76 -2.20
N LEU A 237 1.40 -13.49 -2.97
CA LEU A 237 1.35 -14.95 -3.02
C LEU A 237 2.27 -15.48 -1.93
N PRO A 238 1.72 -16.13 -0.89
CA PRO A 238 2.51 -16.57 0.25
C PRO A 238 3.54 -17.60 -0.19
N GLY A 239 4.74 -17.43 0.34
CA GLY A 239 5.82 -18.39 0.24
C GLY A 239 5.69 -19.55 1.21
N THR A 240 6.52 -20.57 1.05
CA THR A 240 6.58 -21.74 1.94
C THR A 240 7.83 -21.78 2.80
N SER A 241 8.92 -21.12 2.37
CA SER A 241 10.22 -21.21 3.05
C SER A 241 11.21 -20.12 2.62
N GLY A 242 12.32 -20.03 3.34
CA GLY A 242 13.48 -19.27 2.91
C GLY A 242 13.68 -17.95 3.62
N LYS A 243 14.93 -17.47 3.58
CA LYS A 243 15.33 -16.23 4.23
C LYS A 243 14.77 -15.03 3.49
N MET A 244 14.29 -14.05 4.23
CA MET A 244 13.81 -12.79 3.68
C MET A 244 14.92 -12.07 2.90
N LYS A 245 14.59 -11.63 1.69
CA LYS A 245 15.44 -10.80 0.85
C LYS A 245 15.16 -9.32 1.14
N SER A 246 16.14 -8.46 0.88
CA SER A 246 15.94 -7.00 0.96
C SER A 246 15.11 -6.46 -0.21
N THR A 247 15.15 -7.15 -1.35
CA THR A 247 14.50 -6.73 -2.60
C THR A 247 13.75 -7.89 -3.25
N TYR A 248 12.54 -7.60 -3.75
CA TYR A 248 11.72 -8.54 -4.52
C TYR A 248 11.24 -7.92 -5.85
N PRO A 249 11.06 -8.74 -6.90
CA PRO A 249 10.34 -8.31 -8.09
C PRO A 249 8.86 -8.09 -7.79
N LEU A 250 8.28 -7.03 -8.37
CA LEU A 250 6.84 -6.83 -8.46
C LEU A 250 6.37 -7.24 -9.86
N TYR A 251 5.56 -8.30 -9.91
CA TYR A 251 5.06 -8.87 -11.15
C TYR A 251 3.79 -8.16 -11.62
N ALA A 252 3.68 -7.93 -12.93
CA ALA A 252 2.55 -7.22 -13.52
C ALA A 252 1.20 -7.96 -13.38
N ASN A 253 1.23 -9.30 -13.28
CA ASN A 253 0.05 -10.15 -13.10
C ASN A 253 0.45 -11.52 -12.51
N LEU A 254 -0.56 -12.36 -12.25
CA LEU A 254 -0.40 -13.69 -11.64
C LEU A 254 0.42 -14.64 -12.53
N GLU A 255 0.18 -14.64 -13.83
CA GLU A 255 0.85 -15.51 -14.80
C GLU A 255 2.37 -15.25 -14.81
N LYS A 256 2.78 -13.98 -14.92
CA LYS A 256 4.18 -13.56 -14.81
C LYS A 256 4.83 -13.93 -13.48
N ALA A 257 4.07 -13.82 -12.38
CA ALA A 257 4.55 -14.25 -11.08
C ALA A 257 4.81 -15.76 -11.04
N LEU A 258 3.90 -16.59 -11.58
CA LEU A 258 4.09 -18.04 -11.65
C LEU A 258 5.31 -18.42 -12.50
N GLU A 259 5.53 -17.72 -13.61
CA GLU A 259 6.68 -17.92 -14.48
C GLU A 259 8.02 -17.39 -13.94
N ASN A 260 7.99 -16.53 -12.92
CA ASN A 260 9.14 -15.71 -12.50
C ASN A 260 9.65 -14.77 -13.60
N SER A 261 8.77 -14.29 -14.50
CA SER A 261 9.14 -13.39 -15.59
C SER A 261 8.75 -11.94 -15.27
N LEU A 262 9.69 -11.01 -15.43
CA LEU A 262 9.42 -9.57 -15.40
C LEU A 262 9.22 -8.99 -16.81
N SER A 263 9.51 -9.78 -17.84
CA SER A 263 9.44 -9.37 -19.24
C SER A 263 7.99 -9.31 -19.72
N ASP A 264 7.73 -8.47 -20.73
CA ASP A 264 6.46 -8.50 -21.47
C ASP A 264 6.39 -9.64 -22.48
N LEU A 265 7.54 -10.19 -22.86
CA LEU A 265 7.60 -11.40 -23.66
C LEU A 265 7.43 -12.63 -22.76
N PRO A 266 6.58 -13.59 -23.16
CA PRO A 266 6.48 -14.89 -22.52
C PRO A 266 7.84 -15.57 -22.43
N THR A 267 8.03 -16.42 -21.41
CA THR A 267 9.31 -17.11 -21.22
C THR A 267 9.49 -18.20 -22.29
N THR A 268 10.56 -18.13 -23.10
CA THR A 268 10.91 -19.24 -24.00
C THR A 268 11.20 -20.49 -23.19
N THR A 269 10.34 -21.50 -23.35
CA THR A 269 10.48 -22.80 -22.70
C THR A 269 11.40 -23.72 -23.50
N LEU A 270 11.25 -23.73 -24.83
CA LEU A 270 12.13 -24.46 -25.75
C LEU A 270 12.12 -23.83 -27.14
N THR A 271 13.13 -24.16 -27.94
CA THR A 271 13.26 -23.70 -29.33
C THR A 271 13.22 -24.92 -30.25
N LEU A 272 12.34 -24.88 -31.26
CA LEU A 272 12.34 -25.85 -32.34
C LEU A 272 13.15 -25.31 -33.53
N THR A 273 13.71 -26.21 -34.33
CA THR A 273 14.37 -25.88 -35.59
C THR A 273 13.66 -26.56 -36.74
N ALA A 274 13.34 -25.82 -37.81
CA ALA A 274 12.70 -26.35 -39.01
C ALA A 274 13.41 -25.87 -40.28
N GLU A 275 13.54 -26.71 -41.31
CA GLU A 275 14.17 -26.32 -42.59
C GLU A 275 13.26 -25.37 -43.40
N THR A 276 11.97 -25.66 -43.43
CA THR A 276 10.93 -24.80 -43.98
C THR A 276 10.01 -24.35 -42.87
N LEU A 277 9.51 -23.11 -42.95
CA LEU A 277 8.58 -22.59 -41.96
C LEU A 277 7.20 -23.24 -42.19
N PRO A 278 6.68 -24.05 -41.26
CA PRO A 278 5.28 -24.46 -41.31
C PRO A 278 4.35 -23.25 -41.10
N ASP A 279 3.04 -23.42 -41.30
CA ASP A 279 2.03 -22.35 -41.11
C ASP A 279 1.86 -21.98 -39.62
N VAL A 280 2.91 -21.37 -39.06
CA VAL A 280 3.02 -20.93 -37.67
C VAL A 280 3.66 -19.55 -37.63
N GLN A 281 3.13 -18.71 -36.75
CA GLN A 281 3.57 -17.34 -36.52
C GLN A 281 3.54 -17.03 -35.03
N ALA A 282 4.06 -15.87 -34.63
CA ALA A 282 3.90 -15.42 -33.24
C ALA A 282 2.40 -15.40 -32.87
N GLY A 283 2.06 -16.00 -31.72
CA GLY A 283 0.69 -16.20 -31.26
C GLY A 283 0.01 -17.50 -31.74
N SER A 284 0.64 -18.31 -32.60
CA SER A 284 0.12 -19.65 -32.93
C SER A 284 0.10 -20.54 -31.69
N VAL A 285 -0.95 -21.32 -31.50
CA VAL A 285 -1.12 -22.19 -30.33
C VAL A 285 -0.22 -23.43 -30.39
N VAL A 286 0.27 -23.86 -29.22
CA VAL A 286 0.93 -25.16 -29.04
C VAL A 286 -0.08 -26.13 -28.45
N LEU A 287 -0.30 -27.25 -29.15
CA LEU A 287 -1.28 -28.26 -28.77
C LEU A 287 -0.62 -29.52 -28.21
N TYR A 288 -1.21 -30.07 -27.15
CA TYR A 288 -0.96 -31.43 -26.68
C TYR A 288 -2.26 -32.23 -26.79
N ARG A 289 -2.31 -33.27 -27.62
CA ARG A 289 -3.53 -34.07 -27.88
C ARG A 289 -4.75 -33.20 -28.24
N LYS A 290 -4.53 -32.21 -29.13
CA LYS A 290 -5.53 -31.22 -29.57
C LYS A 290 -6.04 -30.27 -28.47
N PHE A 291 -5.32 -30.17 -27.36
CA PHE A 291 -5.61 -29.24 -26.26
C PHE A 291 -4.51 -28.18 -26.17
N GLU A 292 -4.89 -26.91 -26.00
CA GLU A 292 -3.93 -25.79 -25.93
C GLU A 292 -3.12 -25.83 -24.62
N VAL A 293 -1.79 -25.88 -24.76
CA VAL A 293 -0.85 -25.91 -23.63
C VAL A 293 0.18 -24.79 -23.65
N GLY A 294 0.21 -23.98 -24.71
CA GLY A 294 1.21 -22.93 -24.89
C GLY A 294 1.03 -22.17 -26.20
N GLU A 295 2.03 -21.40 -26.57
CA GLU A 295 2.03 -20.57 -27.76
C GLU A 295 3.42 -20.41 -28.38
N VAL A 296 3.46 -20.06 -29.67
CA VAL A 296 4.66 -19.65 -30.39
C VAL A 296 4.95 -18.19 -30.05
N ILE A 297 6.10 -17.93 -29.45
CA ILE A 297 6.51 -16.58 -29.03
C ILE A 297 7.05 -15.82 -30.23
N THR A 298 8.00 -16.42 -30.94
CA THR A 298 8.64 -15.79 -32.08
C THR A 298 9.18 -16.83 -33.05
N VAL A 299 9.30 -16.42 -34.31
CA VAL A 299 9.91 -17.19 -35.39
C VAL A 299 11.06 -16.36 -35.96
N ARG A 300 12.26 -16.93 -35.98
CA ARG A 300 13.46 -16.25 -36.48
C ARG A 300 14.06 -17.02 -37.66
N PRO A 301 14.16 -16.42 -38.85
CA PRO A 301 14.88 -17.04 -39.95
C PRO A 301 16.39 -17.10 -39.67
N ARG A 302 17.00 -18.23 -40.02
CA ARG A 302 18.45 -18.46 -40.14
C ARG A 302 18.80 -18.67 -41.62
N ALA A 303 20.07 -18.91 -41.92
CA ALA A 303 20.54 -19.08 -43.29
C ALA A 303 19.80 -20.21 -44.04
N ASN A 304 19.53 -21.34 -43.37
CA ASN A 304 18.92 -22.53 -43.98
C ASN A 304 17.78 -23.14 -43.15
N THR A 305 17.43 -22.52 -42.02
CA THR A 305 16.47 -23.05 -41.06
C THR A 305 15.70 -21.90 -40.39
N PHE A 306 14.68 -22.22 -39.61
CA PHE A 306 13.95 -21.31 -38.75
C PHE A 306 14.09 -21.78 -37.30
N ASP A 307 14.38 -20.85 -36.39
CA ASP A 307 14.26 -21.07 -34.95
C ASP A 307 12.88 -20.61 -34.51
N ILE A 308 12.10 -21.51 -33.90
CA ILE A 308 10.74 -21.27 -33.44
C ILE A 308 10.74 -21.37 -31.91
N ASP A 309 10.63 -20.24 -31.23
CA ASP A 309 10.64 -20.18 -29.77
C ASP A 309 9.22 -20.41 -29.23
N LEU A 310 9.07 -21.40 -28.36
CA LEU A 310 7.78 -21.79 -27.78
C LEU A 310 7.71 -21.41 -26.30
N HIS A 311 6.56 -20.91 -25.89
CA HIS A 311 6.15 -20.80 -24.50
C HIS A 311 5.22 -21.96 -24.15
N ILE A 312 5.46 -22.62 -23.02
CA ILE A 312 4.59 -23.68 -22.49
C ILE A 312 4.20 -23.29 -21.07
N LYS A 313 2.89 -23.24 -20.82
CA LYS A 313 2.32 -22.77 -19.54
C LYS A 313 2.90 -23.62 -18.40
N PRO A 314 3.29 -23.01 -17.26
CA PRO A 314 3.98 -23.71 -16.17
C PRO A 314 3.34 -25.03 -15.75
N GLU A 315 2.01 -25.08 -15.65
CA GLU A 315 1.24 -26.27 -15.26
C GLU A 315 1.38 -27.44 -16.24
N TYR A 316 1.69 -27.20 -17.52
CA TYR A 316 1.81 -28.23 -18.56
C TYR A 316 3.24 -28.66 -18.86
N ARG A 317 4.26 -28.00 -18.28
CA ARG A 317 5.67 -28.31 -18.56
C ARG A 317 6.05 -29.76 -18.23
N HIS A 318 5.37 -30.38 -17.27
CA HIS A 318 5.58 -31.79 -16.91
C HIS A 318 5.23 -32.78 -18.04
N LEU A 319 4.48 -32.34 -19.06
CA LEU A 319 4.16 -33.15 -20.24
C LEU A 319 5.33 -33.26 -21.22
N LEU A 320 6.32 -32.37 -21.12
CA LEU A 320 7.49 -32.34 -22.00
C LEU A 320 8.60 -33.23 -21.45
N THR A 321 9.09 -34.13 -22.29
CA THR A 321 10.23 -35.01 -22.02
C THR A 321 11.25 -34.96 -23.15
N SER A 322 12.43 -35.56 -22.95
CA SER A 322 13.47 -35.67 -23.99
C SER A 322 13.02 -36.46 -25.23
N ASN A 323 11.96 -37.26 -25.11
CA ASN A 323 11.43 -38.07 -26.21
C ASN A 323 10.22 -37.41 -26.90
N SER A 324 9.92 -36.16 -26.56
CA SER A 324 8.82 -35.42 -27.18
C SER A 324 9.14 -35.12 -28.62
N VAL A 325 8.17 -35.32 -29.51
CA VAL A 325 8.26 -34.99 -30.92
C VAL A 325 7.24 -33.91 -31.26
N PHE A 326 7.60 -33.02 -32.18
CA PHE A 326 6.79 -31.87 -32.57
C PHE A 326 6.51 -31.95 -34.07
N TRP A 327 5.28 -31.64 -34.46
CA TRP A 327 4.86 -31.49 -35.84
C TRP A 327 3.91 -30.31 -35.93
N ALA A 328 3.85 -29.68 -37.10
CA ALA A 328 2.86 -28.65 -37.37
C ALA A 328 1.60 -29.29 -37.97
N GLU A 329 0.43 -28.90 -37.48
CA GLU A 329 -0.85 -29.20 -38.09
C GLU A 329 -1.33 -27.92 -38.78
N GLY A 330 -1.28 -27.89 -40.12
CA GLY A 330 -1.78 -26.76 -40.90
C GLY A 330 -3.30 -26.68 -40.81
N GLY A 331 -3.82 -25.46 -40.61
CA GLY A 331 -5.25 -25.19 -40.73
C GLY A 331 -5.71 -25.37 -42.18
N ALA A 332 -6.95 -25.82 -42.36
CA ALA A 332 -7.62 -25.82 -43.66
C ALA A 332 -7.94 -24.40 -44.14
#